data_AF-A0A9P6UIN5-F1
#
_entry.id   AF-A0A9P6UIN5-F1
#
_cell.length_a   1.000
_cell.length_b   1.000
_cell.length_c   1.000
_cell.angle_alpha   90.00
_cell.angle_beta   90.00
_cell.angle_gamma   90.00
#
_symmetry.space_group_name_H-M   'P 1'
#
loop_
_entity.id
_entity.type
_entity.pdbx_description
1 polymer ?
#
loop_
_entity_poly.entity_id
_entity_poly.type
_entity_poly.pdbx_seq_one_letter_code
_entity_poly.pdbx_strand_id
1 'polypeptide(L)'
;MTGSEKIVFYNDISCPFAARAVIALAETKHEYEEVYIDLTKPRPDWYLKDINPYGQLPAIKIDDKHVIYESLFVAEYLSDLHPEANLFPNDPLQRAQIRYLVHHYDTHVKPLQAKAAQTADNEEAAKHRAELIVQLE
;
A
#
# COMPACT_ATOMS: atom_id res chain seq x y z
N MET A 1 -5.06 -17.70 19.87
CA MET A 1 -5.75 -18.36 18.73
C MET A 1 -4.66 -18.86 17.80
N THR A 2 -4.55 -20.17 17.59
CA THR A 2 -3.43 -20.81 16.87
C THR A 2 -3.96 -21.62 15.67
N GLY A 3 -4.70 -20.95 14.80
CA GLY A 3 -4.91 -21.38 13.43
C GLY A 3 -4.26 -20.32 12.56
N SER A 4 -3.38 -20.71 11.64
CA SER A 4 -2.87 -19.82 10.60
C SER A 4 -4.09 -19.17 9.91
N GLU A 5 -4.28 -17.86 10.11
CA GLU A 5 -5.37 -17.14 9.46
C GLU A 5 -5.09 -17.13 7.96
N LYS A 6 -6.03 -17.64 7.16
CA LYS A 6 -5.87 -17.70 5.72
C LYS A 6 -6.01 -16.29 5.14
N ILE A 7 -4.89 -15.67 4.82
CA ILE A 7 -4.87 -14.35 4.18
C ILE A 7 -5.03 -14.53 2.67
N VAL A 8 -6.01 -13.82 2.09
CA VAL A 8 -6.11 -13.64 0.63
C VAL A 8 -5.70 -12.20 0.30
N PHE A 9 -4.60 -12.05 -0.43
CA PHE A 9 -4.01 -10.78 -0.82
C PHE A 9 -4.39 -10.42 -2.26
N TYR A 10 -5.02 -9.27 -2.45
CA TYR A 10 -5.40 -8.75 -3.76
C TYR A 10 -4.36 -7.73 -4.24
N ASN A 11 -3.74 -7.99 -5.39
CA ASN A 11 -2.54 -7.30 -5.86
C ASN A 11 -2.52 -7.03 -7.36
N ASP A 12 -1.73 -6.03 -7.75
CA ASP A 12 -1.20 -5.83 -9.09
C ASP A 12 0.24 -5.33 -8.93
N ILE A 13 1.20 -5.99 -9.59
CA ILE A 13 2.62 -5.67 -9.52
C ILE A 13 2.93 -4.22 -9.97
N SER A 14 2.09 -3.62 -10.82
CA SER A 14 2.26 -2.23 -11.24
C SER A 14 1.81 -1.22 -10.19
N CYS A 15 1.20 -1.66 -9.09
CA CYS A 15 0.68 -0.79 -8.04
C CYS A 15 1.77 -0.49 -6.99
N PRO A 16 2.26 0.77 -6.87
CA PRO A 16 3.25 1.11 -5.86
C PRO A 16 2.71 0.99 -4.43
N PHE A 17 1.39 1.16 -4.22
CA PHE A 17 0.76 0.96 -2.91
C PHE A 17 0.75 -0.51 -2.52
N ALA A 18 0.52 -1.39 -3.49
CA ALA A 18 0.50 -2.82 -3.23
C ALA A 18 1.91 -3.36 -2.97
N ALA A 19 2.94 -2.77 -3.57
CA ALA A 19 4.34 -3.08 -3.26
C ALA A 19 4.67 -2.95 -1.76
N ARG A 20 4.05 -2.00 -1.04
CA ARG A 20 4.18 -1.89 0.43
C ARG A 20 3.66 -3.13 1.15
N ALA A 21 2.49 -3.63 0.75
CA ALA A 21 1.91 -4.86 1.31
C ALA A 21 2.71 -6.11 0.91
N VAL A 22 3.25 -6.17 -0.31
CA VAL A 22 4.15 -7.25 -0.75
C VAL A 22 5.37 -7.33 0.16
N ILE A 23 6.03 -6.18 0.44
CA ILE A 23 7.19 -6.13 1.34
C ILE A 23 6.78 -6.57 2.74
N ALA A 24 5.69 -6.04 3.28
CA ALA A 24 5.21 -6.40 4.61
C ALA A 24 4.93 -7.91 4.74
N LEU A 25 4.18 -8.50 3.80
CA LEU A 25 3.90 -9.94 3.76
C LEU A 25 5.19 -10.77 3.66
N ALA A 26 6.14 -10.36 2.83
CA ALA A 26 7.41 -11.06 2.67
C ALA A 26 8.21 -11.12 4.00
N GLU A 27 8.25 -10.04 4.77
CA GLU A 27 8.90 -9.99 6.08
C GLU A 27 8.19 -10.84 7.14
N THR A 28 6.86 -10.96 7.07
CA THR A 28 6.11 -11.84 7.99
C THR A 28 6.40 -13.32 7.80
N LYS A 29 6.84 -13.73 6.59
CA LYS A 29 6.97 -15.13 6.17
C LYS A 29 5.67 -15.96 6.31
N HIS A 30 4.54 -15.30 6.49
CA HIS A 30 3.23 -15.93 6.56
C HIS A 30 2.81 -16.39 5.17
N GLU A 31 2.18 -17.56 5.09
CA GLU A 31 1.62 -18.05 3.83
C GLU A 31 0.32 -17.33 3.50
N TYR A 32 0.17 -16.90 2.26
CA TYR A 32 -1.04 -16.23 1.78
C TYR A 32 -1.41 -16.70 0.37
N GLU A 33 -2.69 -16.58 0.03
CA GLU A 33 -3.18 -16.74 -1.33
C GLU A 33 -3.14 -15.38 -2.03
N GLU A 34 -2.55 -15.30 -3.22
CA GLU A 34 -2.52 -14.07 -4.00
C GLU A 34 -3.55 -14.10 -5.13
N VAL A 35 -4.32 -13.02 -5.26
CA VAL A 35 -5.31 -12.81 -6.33
C VAL A 35 -4.93 -11.57 -7.11
N TYR A 36 -4.62 -11.76 -8.40
CA TYR A 36 -4.27 -10.67 -9.29
C TYR A 36 -5.50 -9.86 -9.75
N ILE A 37 -5.42 -8.53 -9.64
CA ILE A 37 -6.46 -7.59 -10.07
C ILE A 37 -5.89 -6.65 -11.14
N ASP A 38 -6.17 -6.92 -12.40
CA ASP A 38 -5.70 -6.14 -13.56
C ASP A 38 -6.10 -4.65 -13.46
N LEU A 39 -5.13 -3.78 -13.17
CA LEU A 39 -5.39 -2.35 -13.04
C LEU A 39 -5.68 -1.66 -14.38
N THR A 40 -5.34 -2.27 -15.51
CA THR A 40 -5.51 -1.72 -16.87
C THR A 40 -6.95 -1.84 -17.39
N LYS A 41 -7.79 -2.62 -16.70
CA LYS A 41 -9.20 -2.85 -17.04
C LYS A 41 -10.11 -2.34 -15.92
N PRO A 42 -11.42 -2.15 -16.19
CA PRO A 42 -12.41 -1.97 -15.14
C PRO A 42 -12.32 -3.08 -14.10
N ARG A 43 -12.49 -2.73 -12.82
CA ARG A 43 -12.46 -3.72 -11.73
C ARG A 43 -13.61 -4.71 -11.89
N PRO A 44 -13.39 -6.01 -11.59
CA PRO A 44 -14.47 -6.98 -11.58
C PRO A 44 -15.57 -6.61 -10.58
N ASP A 45 -16.84 -6.87 -10.93
CA ASP A 45 -17.98 -6.53 -10.05
C ASP A 45 -17.88 -7.18 -8.67
N TRP A 46 -17.41 -8.43 -8.60
CA TRP A 46 -17.20 -9.14 -7.34
C TRP A 46 -16.16 -8.44 -6.46
N TYR A 47 -15.12 -7.84 -7.05
CA TYR A 47 -14.09 -7.14 -6.30
C TYR A 47 -14.66 -5.87 -5.65
N LEU A 48 -15.42 -5.11 -6.43
CA LEU A 48 -16.07 -3.88 -5.95
C LEU A 48 -17.14 -4.18 -4.89
N LYS A 49 -17.87 -5.29 -5.05
CA LYS A 49 -18.96 -5.65 -4.15
C LYS A 49 -18.47 -6.27 -2.85
N ASP A 50 -17.51 -7.20 -2.94
CA ASP A 50 -17.18 -8.09 -1.84
C ASP A 50 -15.82 -7.76 -1.18
N ILE A 51 -14.94 -7.01 -1.84
CA ILE A 51 -13.57 -6.73 -1.37
C ILE A 51 -13.35 -5.25 -1.06
N ASN A 52 -13.36 -4.39 -2.08
CA ASN A 52 -13.11 -2.96 -1.91
C ASN A 52 -14.01 -2.15 -2.85
N PRO A 53 -15.05 -1.47 -2.34
CA PRO A 53 -15.97 -0.66 -3.15
C PRO A 53 -15.29 0.52 -3.85
N TYR A 54 -14.11 0.93 -3.41
CA TYR A 54 -13.32 1.97 -4.04
C TYR A 54 -12.42 1.45 -5.18
N GLY A 55 -12.31 0.13 -5.36
CA GLY A 55 -11.53 -0.47 -6.44
C GLY A 55 -10.00 -0.28 -6.31
N GLN A 56 -9.53 0.10 -5.12
CA GLN A 56 -8.13 0.38 -4.84
C GLN A 56 -7.38 -0.88 -4.40
N LEU A 57 -6.09 -0.94 -4.71
CA LEU A 57 -5.15 -1.94 -4.20
C LEU A 57 -4.13 -1.28 -3.27
N PRO A 58 -3.55 -2.03 -2.32
CA PRO A 58 -3.83 -3.44 -2.00
C PRO A 58 -5.10 -3.61 -1.17
N ALA A 59 -5.58 -4.85 -1.09
CA ALA A 59 -6.51 -5.30 -0.06
C ALA A 59 -6.11 -6.68 0.46
N ILE A 60 -6.41 -7.00 1.72
CA ILE A 60 -6.31 -8.34 2.29
C ILE A 60 -7.67 -8.76 2.85
N LYS A 61 -8.08 -10.00 2.56
CA LYS A 61 -9.25 -10.64 3.17
C LYS A 61 -8.75 -11.66 4.19
N ILE A 62 -9.23 -11.54 5.43
CA ILE A 62 -8.83 -12.39 6.57
C ILE A 62 -9.82 -13.55 6.74
N ASP A 63 -11.10 -13.25 6.54
CA ASP A 63 -12.19 -14.21 6.52
C ASP A 63 -13.34 -13.68 5.64
N ASP A 64 -14.48 -14.37 5.63
CA ASP A 64 -15.64 -13.99 4.79
C ASP A 64 -16.28 -12.64 5.11
N LYS A 65 -15.93 -12.01 6.22
CA LYS A 65 -16.54 -10.75 6.69
C LYS A 65 -15.54 -9.61 6.85
N HIS A 66 -14.26 -9.92 6.98
CA HIS A 66 -13.23 -8.93 7.27
C HIS A 66 -12.29 -8.75 6.08
N VAL A 67 -12.32 -7.54 5.53
CA VAL A 67 -11.41 -7.07 4.49
C VAL A 67 -10.77 -5.77 4.96
N ILE A 68 -9.46 -5.66 4.77
CA ILE A 68 -8.68 -4.46 5.07
C ILE A 68 -8.09 -3.97 3.75
N TYR A 69 -8.34 -2.71 3.43
CA TYR A 69 -7.74 -1.97 2.33
C TYR A 69 -7.07 -0.70 2.88
N GLU A 70 -6.38 0.05 2.02
CA GLU A 70 -5.35 1.05 2.35
C GLU A 70 -4.00 0.42 2.73
N SER A 71 -2.99 0.67 1.90
CA SER A 71 -1.67 0.00 2.01
C SER A 71 -0.97 0.18 3.35
N LEU A 72 -1.12 1.33 4.02
CA LEU A 72 -0.56 1.53 5.36
C LEU A 72 -1.31 0.72 6.42
N PHE A 73 -2.64 0.65 6.33
CA PHE A 73 -3.45 -0.11 7.30
C PHE A 73 -3.25 -1.61 7.14
N VAL A 74 -3.09 -2.10 5.90
CA VAL A 74 -2.68 -3.46 5.61
C VAL A 74 -1.33 -3.78 6.28
N ALA A 75 -0.33 -2.92 6.13
CA ALA A 75 0.99 -3.12 6.73
C ALA A 75 0.95 -3.06 8.28
N GLU A 76 0.19 -2.13 8.86
CA GLU A 76 0.01 -2.04 10.32
C GLU A 76 -0.70 -3.28 10.87
N TYR A 77 -1.76 -3.75 10.21
CA TYR A 77 -2.45 -4.97 10.61
C TYR A 77 -1.52 -6.19 10.57
N LEU A 78 -0.73 -6.35 9.50
CA LEU A 78 0.27 -7.42 9.40
C LEU A 78 1.33 -7.31 10.50
N SER A 79 1.72 -6.10 10.89
CA SER A 79 2.64 -5.87 12.01
C SER A 79 2.06 -6.29 13.35
N ASP A 80 0.77 -6.04 13.57
CA ASP A 80 0.08 -6.39 14.81
C ASP A 80 -0.21 -7.90 14.88
N LEU A 81 -0.50 -8.52 13.73
CA LEU A 81 -0.71 -9.96 13.59
C LEU A 81 0.60 -10.76 13.73
N HIS A 82 1.70 -10.22 13.22
CA HIS A 82 3.04 -10.83 13.20
C HIS A 82 4.08 -9.96 13.91
N PRO A 83 3.98 -9.77 15.24
CA PRO A 83 4.91 -8.92 15.99
C PRO A 83 6.37 -9.39 15.87
N GLU A 84 6.61 -10.69 15.61
CA GLU A 84 7.94 -11.26 15.37
C GLU A 84 8.62 -10.72 14.11
N ALA A 85 7.85 -10.22 13.14
CA ALA A 85 8.36 -9.65 11.89
C ALA A 85 8.98 -8.27 12.09
N ASN A 86 8.74 -7.60 13.23
CA ASN A 86 9.27 -6.27 13.55
C ASN A 86 9.07 -5.23 12.43
N LEU A 87 7.93 -5.28 11.74
CA LEU A 87 7.59 -4.37 10.64
C LEU A 87 7.55 -2.89 11.07
N PHE A 88 7.12 -2.64 12.30
CA PHE A 88 7.06 -1.31 12.89
C PHE A 88 7.73 -1.32 14.27
N PRO A 89 8.32 -0.18 14.69
CA PRO A 89 8.84 -0.03 16.03
C PRO A 89 7.72 -0.07 17.07
N ASN A 90 8.07 -0.46 18.30
CA ASN A 90 7.16 -0.44 19.45
C ASN A 90 7.00 0.96 20.05
N ASP A 91 7.96 1.86 19.80
CA ASP A 91 7.93 3.21 20.32
C ASP A 91 6.83 4.05 19.64
N PRO A 92 5.87 4.63 20.39
CA PRO A 92 4.75 5.37 19.81
C PRO A 92 5.18 6.59 18.98
N LEU A 93 6.26 7.27 19.37
CA LEU A 93 6.75 8.44 18.65
C LEU A 93 7.31 8.02 17.28
N GLN A 94 8.11 6.97 17.23
CA GLN A 94 8.61 6.43 15.95
C GLN A 94 7.48 5.93 15.05
N ARG A 95 6.44 5.29 15.60
CA ARG A 95 5.24 4.92 14.81
C ARG A 95 4.54 6.15 14.23
N ALA A 96 4.39 7.22 15.01
CA ALA A 96 3.83 8.47 14.54
C ALA A 96 4.68 9.11 13.43
N GLN A 97 6.01 9.06 13.54
CA GLN A 97 6.93 9.53 12.50
C GLN A 97 6.78 8.72 11.21
N ILE A 98 6.67 7.39 11.28
CA ILE A 98 6.43 6.56 10.09
C ILE A 98 5.10 6.92 9.41
N ARG A 99 4.02 7.06 10.18
CA ARG A 99 2.71 7.49 9.65
C ARG A 99 2.80 8.86 9.00
N TYR A 100 3.52 9.80 9.62
CA TYR A 100 3.77 11.11 9.05
C TYR A 100 4.55 11.03 7.74
N LEU A 101 5.61 10.22 7.66
CA LEU A 101 6.39 10.05 6.42
C LEU A 101 5.54 9.49 5.28
N VAL A 102 4.68 8.51 5.56
CA VAL A 102 3.75 7.97 4.56
C VAL A 102 2.73 9.04 4.14
N HIS A 103 2.17 9.78 5.10
CA HIS A 103 1.25 10.86 4.81
C HIS A 103 1.89 11.96 3.95
N HIS A 104 3.10 12.42 4.34
CA HIS A 104 3.88 13.42 3.61
C HIS A 104 4.17 12.97 2.17
N TYR A 105 4.54 11.70 1.99
CA TYR A 105 4.72 11.14 0.66
C TYR A 105 3.42 11.24 -0.16
N ASP A 106 2.29 10.85 0.42
CA ASP A 106 1.00 10.85 -0.28
C ASP A 106 0.50 12.27 -0.62
N THR A 107 0.76 13.25 0.25
CA THR A 107 0.26 14.63 0.09
C THR A 107 1.19 15.56 -0.68
N HIS A 108 2.50 15.35 -0.61
CA HIS A 108 3.50 16.29 -1.15
C HIS A 108 4.36 15.69 -2.26
N VAL A 109 4.78 14.43 -2.12
CA VAL A 109 5.70 13.79 -3.07
C VAL A 109 4.93 13.21 -4.27
N LYS A 110 3.96 12.34 -4.02
CA LYS A 110 3.20 11.64 -5.07
C LYS A 110 2.51 12.58 -6.06
N PRO A 111 1.86 13.69 -5.66
CA PRO A 111 1.21 14.58 -6.62
C PRO A 111 2.21 15.25 -7.57
N LEU A 112 3.39 15.66 -7.06
CA LEU A 112 4.46 16.22 -7.88
C LEU A 112 5.04 15.18 -8.83
N GLN A 113 5.23 13.94 -8.36
CA GLN A 113 5.68 12.84 -9.21
C GLN A 113 4.69 12.58 -10.36
N ALA A 114 3.39 12.50 -10.05
CA ALA A 114 2.35 12.31 -11.06
C ALA A 114 2.31 13.47 -12.05
N LYS A 115 2.42 14.71 -11.57
CA LYS A 115 2.47 15.91 -12.42
C LYS A 115 3.68 15.85 -13.36
N ALA A 116 4.87 15.59 -12.83
CA ALA A 116 6.10 15.47 -13.62
C ALA A 116 6.03 14.39 -14.70
N ALA A 117 5.34 13.27 -14.43
CA ALA A 117 5.17 12.18 -15.39
C ALA A 117 4.14 12.50 -16.49
N GLN A 118 3.17 13.37 -16.21
CA GLN A 118 2.10 13.75 -17.14
C GLN A 118 2.42 15.02 -17.95
N THR A 119 3.38 15.83 -17.51
CA THR A 119 3.83 17.02 -18.23
C THR A 119 4.64 16.64 -19.48
N ALA A 120 4.14 17.03 -20.66
CA ALA A 120 4.80 16.75 -21.94
C ALA A 120 6.04 17.63 -22.17
N ASP A 121 6.05 18.86 -21.64
CA ASP A 121 7.21 19.74 -21.74
C ASP A 121 8.33 19.29 -20.79
N ASN A 122 9.50 18.98 -21.35
CA ASN A 122 10.60 18.42 -20.58
C ASN A 122 11.20 19.39 -19.56
N GLU A 123 11.16 20.70 -19.84
CA GLU A 123 11.71 21.72 -18.94
C GLU A 123 10.76 21.93 -17.75
N GLU A 124 9.47 22.02 -17.99
CA GLU A 124 8.44 22.09 -16.95
C GLU A 124 8.39 20.81 -16.11
N ALA A 125 8.49 19.64 -16.75
CA ALA A 125 8.61 18.37 -16.04
C ALA A 125 9.87 18.32 -15.15
N ALA A 126 10.98 18.94 -15.58
CA ALA A 126 12.19 19.04 -14.78
C ALA A 126 12.00 19.94 -13.55
N LYS A 127 11.22 21.02 -13.65
CA LYS A 127 10.87 21.89 -12.51
C LYS A 127 10.10 21.11 -11.45
N HIS A 128 9.09 20.32 -11.84
CA HIS A 128 8.36 19.46 -10.89
C HIS A 128 9.25 18.38 -10.25
N ARG A 129 10.20 17.81 -11.00
CA ARG A 129 11.20 16.89 -10.42
C ARG A 129 12.14 17.57 -9.43
N ALA A 130 12.53 18.83 -9.67
CA ALA A 130 13.33 19.58 -8.72
C ALA A 130 12.54 19.89 -7.43
N GLU A 131 11.27 20.31 -7.56
CA GLU A 131 10.37 20.51 -6.42
C GLU A 131 10.16 19.22 -5.62
N LEU A 132 10.03 18.08 -6.32
CA LEU A 132 9.92 16.75 -5.70
C LEU A 132 11.14 16.43 -4.82
N ILE A 133 12.36 16.68 -5.30
CA ILE A 133 13.60 16.40 -4.57
C ILE A 133 13.62 17.17 -3.25
N VAL A 134 13.18 18.44 -3.25
CA VAL A 134 13.08 19.26 -2.04
C VAL A 134 12.11 18.64 -1.01
N GLN A 135 11.08 17.92 -1.44
CA GLN A 135 10.16 17.24 -0.52
C GLN A 135 10.71 15.93 0.06
N LEU A 136 11.83 15.42 -0.47
CA LEU A 136 12.47 14.18 -0.03
C LEU A 136 13.66 14.42 0.92
N GLU A 137 14.16 15.65 0.98
CA GLU A 137 15.23 16.12 1.88
C GLU A 137 14.67 16.53 3.26
#